data_AF-A0A5C1YRI5-F1
#
_entry.id   AF-A0A5C1YRI5-F1
#
_cell.length_a   1.000
_cell.length_b   1.000
_cell.length_c   1.000
_cell.angle_alpha   90.00
_cell.angle_beta   90.00
_cell.angle_gamma   90.00
#
_symmetry.space_group_name_H-M   'P 1'
#
loop_
_entity.id
_entity.type
_entity.pdbx_description
1 polymer ?
#
loop_
_entity_poly.entity_id
_entity_poly.type
_entity_poly.pdbx_seq_one_letter_code
_entity_poly.pdbx_strand_id
1 'polypeptide(L)' 'MRSRLADAVQMEGSQSAWARKAGVPRTTVSEVLSQKRDIPESIINALGYIVRPMCVPARKGMNR' A
#
# COMPACT_ATOMS: atom_id res chain seq x y z
N MET A 1 5.82 -0.38 -5.15
CA MET A 1 5.05 0.03 -3.95
C MET A 1 5.08 -1.02 -2.83
N ARG A 2 4.75 -2.30 -3.10
CA ARG A 2 4.87 -3.39 -2.11
C ARG A 2 6.27 -3.55 -1.50
N SER A 3 7.33 -3.44 -2.30
CA SER A 3 8.71 -3.50 -1.79
C SER A 3 9.02 -2.39 -0.78
N ARG A 4 8.38 -1.21 -0.92
CA ARG A 4 8.54 -0.11 0.06
C ARG A 4 7.77 -0.37 1.35
N LEU A 5 6.63 -1.05 1.28
CA LEU A 5 5.95 -1.54 2.47
C LEU A 5 6.81 -2.58 3.21
N ALA A 6 7.39 -3.54 2.48
CA ALA A 6 8.26 -4.57 3.06
C ALA A 6 9.54 -3.98 3.69
N ASP A 7 10.11 -2.96 3.06
CA ASP A 7 11.26 -2.22 3.59
C ASP A 7 10.90 -1.43 4.86
N ALA A 8 9.79 -0.68 4.83
CA ALA A 8 9.29 0.04 6.00
C ALA A 8 8.96 -0.90 7.18
N VAL A 9 8.40 -2.07 6.88
CA VAL A 9 8.13 -3.12 7.87
C VAL A 9 9.43 -3.69 8.46
N GLN A 10 10.48 -3.87 7.64
CA GLN A 10 11.79 -4.33 8.12
C GLN A 10 12.50 -3.26 8.96
N MET A 11 12.41 -1.98 8.58
CA MET A 11 12.95 -0.87 9.36
C MET A 11 12.29 -0.74 10.75
N GLU A 12 10.99 -0.99 10.86
CA GLU A 12 10.28 -1.05 12.15
C GLU A 12 10.45 -2.40 12.88
N GLY A 13 11.10 -3.38 12.25
CA GLY A 13 11.37 -4.71 12.81
C GLY A 13 10.21 -5.71 12.77
N SER A 14 8.97 -5.27 12.57
CA SER A 14 7.83 -6.18 12.44
C SER A 14 6.62 -5.56 11.74
N GLN A 15 5.85 -6.41 11.04
CA GLN A 15 4.56 -6.02 10.45
C GLN A 15 3.60 -5.47 11.51
N SER A 16 3.60 -6.05 12.71
CA SER A 16 2.74 -5.63 13.81
C SER A 16 3.13 -4.26 14.37
N ALA A 17 4.44 -3.99 14.45
CA ALA A 17 4.97 -2.70 14.92
C ALA A 17 4.65 -1.59 13.93
N TRP A 18 4.94 -1.83 12.66
CA TRP A 18 4.61 -0.90 11.58
C TRP A 18 3.08 -0.67 11.49
N ALA A 19 2.28 -1.73 11.54
CA ALA A 19 0.81 -1.65 11.51
C ALA A 19 0.24 -0.77 12.64
N ARG A 20 0.76 -0.92 13.87
CA ARG A 20 0.35 -0.10 15.02
C ARG A 20 0.74 1.36 14.82
N LYS A 21 1.95 1.63 14.35
CA LYS A 21 2.45 2.99 14.08
C LYS A 21 1.67 3.68 12.94
N ALA A 22 1.35 2.92 11.90
CA ALA A 22 0.59 3.36 10.74
C ALA A 22 -0.92 3.49 11.00
N GLY A 23 -1.44 2.92 12.09
CA GLY A 23 -2.88 2.85 12.35
C GLY A 23 -3.64 1.94 11.38
N VAL A 24 -2.94 0.99 10.75
CA VAL A 24 -3.51 0.07 9.75
C VAL A 24 -3.63 -1.34 10.35
N PRO A 25 -4.69 -2.11 10.07
CA PRO A 25 -4.78 -3.49 10.55
C PRO A 25 -3.64 -4.35 10.01
N ARG A 26 -3.01 -5.15 10.89
CA ARG A 26 -1.96 -6.10 10.50
C ARG A 26 -2.42 -7.06 9.41
N THR A 27 -3.69 -7.48 9.45
CA THR A 27 -4.29 -8.34 8.42
C THR A 27 -4.21 -7.69 7.05
N THR A 28 -4.55 -6.41 6.94
CA THR A 28 -4.43 -5.64 5.69
C THR A 28 -2.99 -5.56 5.20
N VAL A 29 -2.03 -5.34 6.09
CA VAL A 29 -0.59 -5.36 5.74
C VAL A 29 -0.19 -6.73 5.19
N SER A 30 -0.62 -7.81 5.86
CA SER A 30 -0.34 -9.17 5.43
C SER A 30 -0.99 -9.50 4.10
N GLU A 31 -2.25 -9.13 3.87
CA GLU A 31 -2.94 -9.37 2.59
C GLU A 31 -2.25 -8.66 1.43
N VAL A 32 -1.78 -7.44 1.66
CA VAL A 32 -1.07 -6.63 0.67
C VAL A 32 0.30 -7.23 0.34
N LEU A 33 1.04 -7.70 1.36
CA LEU A 33 2.32 -8.40 1.18
C LEU A 33 2.13 -9.77 0.49
N SER A 34 1.06 -10.49 0.81
CA SER A 34 0.69 -11.78 0.20
C SER A 34 0.00 -11.65 -1.16
N GLN A 35 -0.09 -10.44 -1.74
CA GLN A 35 -0.73 -10.17 -3.04
C GLN A 35 -2.23 -10.54 -3.11
N LYS A 36 -2.87 -10.80 -1.97
CA LYS A 36 -4.32 -11.06 -1.92
C LYS A 36 -5.15 -9.79 -2.07
N ARG A 37 -4.52 -8.63 -1.83
CA ARG A 37 -5.17 -7.32 -1.90
C ARG A 37 -4.26 -6.29 -2.57
N ASP A 38 -4.88 -5.36 -3.27
CA ASP A 38 -4.19 -4.15 -3.73
C ASP A 38 -3.90 -3.18 -2.58
N ILE A 39 -3.01 -2.22 -2.78
CA ILE A 39 -2.51 -1.36 -1.68
C ILE A 39 -3.57 -0.30 -1.38
N PRO A 40 -4.21 -0.32 -0.20
CA PRO A 40 -5.19 0.69 0.16
C PRO A 40 -4.51 2.04 0.39
N GLU A 41 -5.27 3.12 0.17
CA GLU A 41 -4.81 4.49 0.38
C GLU A 41 -4.29 4.74 1.80
N SER A 42 -4.85 4.07 2.82
CA SER A 42 -4.35 4.13 4.19
C SER A 42 -2.89 3.68 4.32
N ILE A 43 -2.48 2.65 3.58
CA ILE A 43 -1.07 2.21 3.56
C ILE A 43 -0.21 3.20 2.78
N ILE A 44 -0.72 3.75 1.68
CA ILE A 44 0.02 4.72 0.87
C ILE A 44 0.29 6.00 1.68
N ASN A 45 -0.73 6.52 2.35
CA ASN A 45 -0.62 7.66 3.26
C ASN A 45 0.30 7.37 4.44
N ALA A 46 0.20 6.17 5.05
CA ALA A 46 1.07 5.77 6.15
C ALA A 46 2.55 5.62 5.74
N LEU A 47 2.81 5.29 4.47
CA LEU A 47 4.15 5.30 3.89
C LEU A 47 4.66 6.72 3.56
N GLY A 48 3.89 7.76 3.86
CA GLY A 48 4.25 9.16 3.61
C GLY A 48 3.99 9.63 2.18
N TYR A 49 3.22 8.89 1.39
CA TYR A 49 2.83 9.29 0.05
C TYR A 49 1.47 9.96 0.09
N ILE A 50 1.39 11.19 -0.44
CA ILE A 50 0.11 11.83 -0.69
C ILE A 50 -0.49 11.16 -1.92
N VAL A 51 -1.55 10.37 -1.74
CA VAL A 51 -2.36 9.92 -2.88
C VAL A 51 -3.09 11.15 -3.42
N ARG A 52 -2.56 11.76 -4.48
CA ARG A 52 -3.40 12.58 -5.35
C ARG A 52 -4.19 11.59 -6.20
N PRO A 53 -5.53 11.61 -6.19
CA PRO A 53 -6.29 10.85 -7.15
C PRO A 53 -6.00 11.45 -8.52
N MET A 54 -4.98 10.94 -9.18
CA MET A 54 -4.76 11.20 -10.59
C MET A 54 -5.88 10.45 -11.28
N CYS A 55 -6.93 11.17 -11.69
CA CYS A 55 -7.98 10.62 -12.54
C CYS A 55 -7.32 10.28 -13.88
N VAL A 56 -6.75 9.08 -13.99
CA VAL A 56 -6.25 8.59 -15.27
C VAL A 56 -7.50 8.25 -16.07
N PRO A 57 -7.84 8.99 -17.15
CA PRO A 57 -8.92 8.56 -18.00
C PRO A 57 -8.54 7.17 -18.50
N ALA A 58 -9.36 6.17 -18.17
CA ALA A 58 -9.24 4.85 -18.74
C ALA A 58 -9.09 5.06 -20.26
N ARG A 59 -7.95 4.66 -20.84
CA ARG A 59 -7.77 4.68 -22.29
C ARG A 59 -8.77 3.70 -22.88
N LYS A 60 -9.98 4.20 -23.12
CA LYS A 60 -11.04 3.50 -23.82
C LYS A 60 -10.68 3.50 -25.29
N GLY A 61 -10.28 2.33 -25.77
CA GLY A 61 -10.16 2.03 -27.18
C GLY A 61 -8.80 2.38 -27.78
N MET A 62 -7.90 1.42 -27.78
CA MET A 62 -6.94 1.27 -28.88
C MET A 62 -7.09 -0.14 -29.42
N ASN A 63 -8.17 -0.33 -30.17
CA ASN A 63 -8.37 -1.48 -31.05
C ASN A 63 -8.60 -0.91 -32.44
N ARG A 64 -7.52 -0.82 -33.23
CA ARG A 64 -7.57 -0.84 -34.69
C ARG A 64 -6.20 -1.17 -35.25
#